data_AF-A0ABD0RM18-F1
#
_entry.id   AF-A0ABD0RM18-F1
#
_cell.length_a   1.000
_cell.length_b   1.000
_cell.length_c   1.000
_cell.angle_alpha   90.00
_cell.angle_beta   90.00
_cell.angle_gamma   90.00
#
_symmetry.space_group_name_H-M   'P 1'
#
loop_
_entity.id
_entity.type
_entity.pdbx_description
1 polymer ?
#
loop_
_entity_poly.entity_id
_entity_poly.type
_entity_poly.pdbx_seq_one_letter_code
_entity_poly.pdbx_strand_id
1 'polypeptide(L)' 'REQAEAVMLACRYLPPSFLSAPGQRVGMLVDAARTLEKLGDKRTLHDCQQMIIKLGSGTTVT' A
#
# COMPACT_ATOMS: atom_id res chain seq x y z
N ARG A 1 -2.30 12.01 -7.36
CA ARG A 1 -0.91 11.80 -6.92
C ARG A 1 -0.81 11.92 -5.41
N GLU A 2 -1.26 13.04 -4.82
CA GLU A 2 -1.27 13.29 -3.37
C GLU A 2 -1.92 12.17 -2.54
N GLN A 3 -3.06 11.62 -3.00
CA GLN A 3 -3.72 10.50 -2.32
C GLN A 3 -2.83 9.25 -2.24
N ALA A 4 -2.09 8.92 -3.31
CA ALA A 4 -1.24 7.73 -3.34
C ALA A 4 -0.05 7.89 -2.38
N GLU A 5 0.54 9.08 -2.31
CA GLU A 5 1.62 9.40 -1.38
C GLU A 5 1.14 9.37 0.07
N ALA A 6 -0.03 9.94 0.36
CA ALA A 6 -0.64 9.91 1.68
C ALA A 6 -0.90 8.46 2.15
N VAL A 7 -1.39 7.61 1.26
CA VAL A 7 -1.61 6.19 1.56
C VAL A 7 -0.29 5.45 1.80
N MET A 8 0.76 5.69 1.00
CA MET A 8 2.07 5.08 1.22
C MET A 8 2.67 5.50 2.57
N LEU A 9 2.59 6.80 2.90
CA LEU A 9 3.02 7.33 4.19
C LEU A 9 2.22 6.71 5.34
N ALA A 10 0.90 6.66 5.22
CA ALA A 10 0.05 6.02 6.20
C ALA A 10 0.45 4.55 6.38
N CYS A 11 0.58 3.76 5.32
CA CYS A 11 0.93 2.34 5.43
C CYS A 11 2.33 2.09 6.04
N ARG A 12 3.25 3.04 5.90
CA ARG A 12 4.60 2.99 6.46
C ARG A 12 4.66 3.30 7.96
N TYR A 13 3.81 4.21 8.44
CA TYR A 13 3.85 4.67 9.84
C TYR A 13 2.66 4.19 10.69
N LEU A 14 1.60 3.70 10.07
CA LEU A 14 0.42 3.25 10.77
C LEU A 14 0.71 1.90 11.45
N PRO A 15 0.41 1.74 12.75
CA PRO A 15 0.51 0.45 13.42
C PRO A 15 -0.52 -0.56 12.88
N PRO A 16 -0.25 -1.87 12.95
CA PRO A 16 -1.23 -2.90 12.57
C PRO A 16 -2.55 -2.78 13.35
N SER A 17 -2.46 -2.34 14.61
CA SER A 17 -3.59 -2.19 15.55
C SER A 17 -4.64 -1.16 15.11
N PHE A 18 -4.30 -0.24 14.22
CA PHE A 18 -5.22 0.78 13.70
C PHE A 18 -6.04 0.32 12.50
N LEU A 19 -5.76 -0.88 11.98
CA LEU A 19 -6.45 -1.43 10.83
C LEU A 19 -7.55 -2.39 11.29
N SER A 20 -8.74 -2.21 10.74
CA SER A 20 -9.91 -3.00 11.15
C SER A 20 -9.85 -4.44 10.65
N ALA A 21 -9.08 -4.72 9.58
CA ALA A 21 -9.01 -6.05 8.97
C ALA A 21 -7.57 -6.41 8.54
N PRO A 22 -7.19 -7.71 8.67
CA PRO A 22 -5.98 -8.23 8.06
C PRO A 22 -6.09 -8.04 6.54
N GLY A 23 -5.15 -7.30 5.96
CA GLY A 23 -5.15 -6.96 4.53
C GLY A 23 -5.72 -5.59 4.17
N GLN A 24 -6.34 -4.84 5.10
CA GLN A 24 -6.81 -3.47 4.83
C GLN A 24 -5.67 -2.56 4.34
N ARG A 25 -4.46 -2.72 4.90
CA ARG A 25 -3.25 -2.01 4.44
C ARG A 25 -2.90 -2.30 2.99
N VAL A 26 -2.97 -3.58 2.61
CA VAL A 26 -2.64 -4.03 1.25
C VAL A 26 -3.67 -3.50 0.27
N GLY A 27 -4.97 -3.54 0.62
CA GLY A 27 -6.02 -2.93 -0.19
C GLY A 27 -5.78 -1.44 -0.45
N MET A 28 -5.46 -0.68 0.60
CA MET A 28 -5.13 0.75 0.44
C MET A 28 -3.94 0.97 -0.50
N LEU A 29 -2.85 0.20 -0.34
CA LEU A 29 -1.69 0.31 -1.23
C LEU A 29 -2.00 -0.10 -2.67
N VAL A 30 -2.86 -1.09 -2.90
CA VAL A 30 -3.30 -1.49 -4.24
C VAL A 30 -4.06 -0.35 -4.93
N ASP A 31 -4.93 0.35 -4.20
CA ASP A 31 -5.62 1.54 -4.72
C ASP A 31 -4.66 2.70 -5.01
N ALA A 32 -3.64 2.88 -4.16
CA ALA A 32 -2.57 3.85 -4.40
C ALA A 32 -1.77 3.49 -5.66
N ALA A 33 -1.41 2.21 -5.84
CA ALA A 33 -0.70 1.72 -7.02
C ALA A 33 -1.51 2.00 -8.29
N ARG A 34 -2.81 1.67 -8.32
CA ARG A 34 -3.71 1.97 -9.46
C ARG A 34 -3.72 3.47 -9.81
N THR A 35 -3.68 4.33 -8.79
CA THR A 35 -3.63 5.78 -8.99
C THR A 35 -2.30 6.22 -9.61
N LEU A 36 -1.18 5.60 -9.20
CA LEU A 36 0.14 5.86 -9.76
C LEU A 36 0.29 5.34 -11.20
N GLU A 37 -0.32 4.19 -11.53
CA GLU A 37 -0.37 3.67 -12.90
C GLU A 37 -1.04 4.67 -13.85
N LYS A 38 -2.21 5.20 -13.44
CA LYS A 38 -2.94 6.20 -14.23
C LYS A 38 -2.14 7.49 -14.45
N LEU A 39 -1.27 7.83 -13.50
CA LEU A 39 -0.43 9.04 -13.56
C LEU A 39 0.91 8.79 -14.28
N GLY A 40 1.22 7.54 -14.63
CA GLY A 40 2.46 7.17 -15.31
C GLY A 40 3.70 7.21 -14.43
N ASP A 41 3.54 7.30 -13.09
CA ASP A 41 4.65 7.41 -12.16
C ASP A 41 5.23 6.03 -11.83
N LYS A 42 6.01 5.49 -12.77
CA LYS A 42 6.56 4.13 -12.71
C LYS A 42 7.46 3.89 -11.49
N ARG A 43 8.18 4.93 -11.03
CA ARG A 43 9.13 4.81 -9.92
C ARG A 43 8.38 4.65 -8.60
N THR A 44 7.39 5.50 -8.37
CA THR A 44 6.54 5.44 -7.16
C THR A 44 5.64 4.20 -7.20
N LEU A 45 5.15 3.83 -8.38
CA LEU A 45 4.41 2.58 -8.57
C LEU A 45 5.20 1.36 -8.12
N HIS A 46 6.44 1.24 -8.58
CA HIS A 46 7.30 0.11 -8.25
C HIS A 46 7.57 0.06 -6.73
N ASP A 47 7.83 1.21 -6.09
CA ASP A 47 7.99 1.27 -4.63
C ASP A 47 6.73 0.81 -3.88
N CYS A 48 5.56 1.27 -4.34
CA CYS A 48 4.26 0.85 -3.80
C CYS A 48 4.05 -0.67 -3.95
N GLN A 49 4.36 -1.24 -5.12
CA GLN A 49 4.27 -2.68 -5.37
C GLN A 49 5.21 -3.49 -4.47
N GLN A 50 6.45 -3.03 -4.25
CA GLN A 50 7.37 -3.66 -3.32
C GLN A 50 6.85 -3.62 -1.88
N MET A 51 6.22 -2.51 -1.49
CA MET A 51 5.59 -2.38 -0.17
C MET A 51 4.41 -3.34 -0.01
N ILE A 52 3.57 -3.48 -1.03
CA ILE A 52 2.46 -4.46 -1.08
C ILE A 52 2.99 -5.88 -0.88
N ILE A 53 4.05 -6.27 -1.58
CA ILE A 53 4.65 -7.61 -1.46
C ILE A 53 5.16 -7.83 -0.03
N LYS A 54 5.97 -6.89 0.49
CA LYS A 54 6.54 -7.00 1.85
C LYS A 54 5.46 -7.13 2.93
N LEU A 55 4.37 -6.39 2.82
CA LEU A 55 3.29 -6.40 3.80
C LEU A 55 2.31 -7.57 3.58
N GLY A 56 2.08 -7.97 2.33
CA GLY A 56 1.24 -9.11 1.97
C GLY A 56 1.87 -10.45 2.35
N SER A 57 3.19 -10.58 2.25
CA SER A 57 3.94 -11.79 2.64
C SER A 57 3.90 -12.10 4.13
N GLY A 58 3.51 -11.14 4.99
CA GLY A 58 3.34 -11.36 6.43
C GLY A 58 1.94 -11.84 6.84
N THR A 59 0.97 -11.85 5.92
CA THR A 59 -0.39 -12.34 6.20
C THR A 59 -0.46 -13.80 5.77
N THR A 60 0.15 -14.69 6.55
CA THR A 60 -0.13 -16.12 6.45
C THR A 60 -1.58 -16.30 6.88
N VAL A 61 -2.45 -16.62 5.92
CA VAL A 61 -3.77 -17.21 6.19
C VAL A 61 -3.52 -18.39 7.12
N THR A 62 -4.05 -18.29 8.35
CA THR A 62 -4.16 -19.40 9.30
C THR A 62 -5.63 -19.65 9.54
#